data_AF-A0A2N0ZMA5-F1
#
_entry.id   AF-A0A2N0ZMA5-F1
#
_cell.length_a   1.000
_cell.length_b   1.000
_cell.length_c   1.000
_cell.angle_alpha   90.00
_cell.angle_beta   90.00
_cell.angle_gamma   90.00
#
_symmetry.space_group_name_H-M   'P 1'
#
loop_
_entity.id
_entity.type
_entity.pdbx_description
1 polymer ?
#
loop_
_entity_poly.entity_id
_entity_poly.type
_entity_poly.pdbx_seq_one_letter_code
_entity_poly.pdbx_strand_id
1 'polypeptide(L)'
;MINKHDDEFALLNKTTGEISDLKQGDTIISKEEKERRKRFTLYNRDKRHFSFGKMERIKDVSLKLDTKKCGYILKLIPFMEYGTGYLLREDGKVMATKTDLGKGLGVKKVSSRNQIIDSLSNVSALKLDEKGYKLNPDLHIKGAVNGKELIKLFSTTLKKLSNDLQPAQLGYLYKLLPFVHYETNLICINPHEEETEKIEYLNQKAIIEILGIDNTDANKFLRKCHKNGILFEGSTMDRRERKYYVNPYLFFRKKGYPDKTLESMFASSPYHP
;
A
#
# COMPACT_ATOMS: atom_id res chain seq x y z
N MET A 1 54.73 0.57 4.84
CA MET A 1 53.96 -0.49 4.15
C MET A 1 53.35 -1.37 5.22
N ILE A 2 52.03 -1.40 5.36
CA ILE A 2 51.32 -2.27 6.30
C ILE A 2 50.93 -3.52 5.51
N ASN A 3 51.52 -4.67 5.84
CA ASN A 3 51.10 -5.97 5.32
C ASN A 3 49.68 -6.25 5.82
N LYS A 4 48.70 -6.30 4.92
CA LYS A 4 47.44 -6.99 5.19
C LYS A 4 47.73 -8.48 5.08
N HIS A 5 47.74 -9.18 6.22
CA HIS A 5 47.54 -10.62 6.19
C HIS A 5 46.07 -10.84 5.83
N ASP A 6 45.82 -11.44 4.66
CA ASP A 6 44.52 -12.04 4.36
C ASP A 6 44.47 -13.37 5.13
N ASP A 7 43.83 -13.35 6.30
CA ASP A 7 43.60 -14.58 7.06
C ASP A 7 42.59 -15.46 6.29
N GLU A 8 43.06 -16.59 5.75
CA GLU A 8 42.22 -17.61 5.13
C GLU A 8 41.62 -18.53 6.22
N PHE A 9 40.30 -18.71 6.20
CA PHE A 9 39.57 -19.54 7.17
C PHE A 9 39.00 -20.78 6.48
N ALA A 10 39.06 -21.94 7.14
CA ALA A 10 38.48 -23.20 6.67
C ALA A 10 37.69 -23.93 7.77
N LEU A 11 36.76 -24.80 7.36
CA LEU A 11 35.99 -25.68 8.23
C LEU A 11 36.70 -27.03 8.35
N LEU A 12 37.01 -27.46 9.59
CA LEU A 12 37.54 -28.79 9.89
C LEU A 12 36.43 -29.69 10.41
N ASN A 13 36.19 -30.82 9.74
CA ASN A 13 35.41 -31.91 10.30
C ASN A 13 36.27 -32.68 11.32
N LYS A 14 36.00 -32.48 12.61
CA LYS A 14 36.79 -33.09 13.70
C LYS A 14 36.72 -34.63 13.75
N THR A 15 35.76 -35.25 13.07
CA THR A 15 35.57 -36.71 13.06
C THR A 15 36.28 -37.37 11.87
N THR A 16 36.22 -36.77 10.69
CA THR A 16 36.82 -37.33 9.46
C THR A 16 38.18 -36.72 9.13
N GLY A 17 38.52 -35.56 9.71
CA GLY A 17 39.73 -34.80 9.40
C GLY A 17 39.64 -33.99 8.10
N GLU A 18 38.50 -34.03 7.40
CA GLU A 18 38.31 -33.31 6.15
C GLU A 18 38.27 -31.80 6.38
N ILE A 19 38.97 -31.06 5.52
CA ILE A 19 39.01 -29.60 5.52
C ILE A 19 38.20 -29.10 4.32
N SER A 20 37.35 -28.11 4.55
CA SER A 20 36.56 -27.45 3.51
C SER A 20 36.75 -25.95 3.59
N ASP A 21 37.20 -25.34 2.50
CA ASP A 21 37.50 -23.92 2.46
C ASP A 21 36.23 -23.07 2.50
N LEU A 22 36.27 -21.96 3.24
CA LEU A 22 35.23 -20.95 3.20
C LEU A 22 35.54 -19.98 2.08
N LYS A 23 34.57 -19.74 1.20
CA LYS A 23 34.70 -18.75 0.14
C LYS A 23 34.33 -17.37 0.68
N GLN A 24 34.87 -16.34 0.04
CA GLN A 24 34.48 -14.96 0.33
C GLN A 24 32.96 -14.79 0.18
N GLY A 25 32.30 -14.35 1.25
CA GLY A 25 30.83 -14.22 1.34
C GLY A 25 30.13 -15.35 2.08
N ASP A 26 30.81 -16.46 2.38
CA ASP A 26 30.28 -17.51 3.23
C ASP A 26 30.11 -17.01 4.68
N THR A 27 29.08 -17.52 5.36
CA THR A 27 28.79 -17.15 6.75
C THR A 27 28.58 -18.40 7.60
N ILE A 28 29.35 -18.55 8.68
CA ILE A 28 29.11 -19.57 9.70
C ILE A 28 28.10 -19.02 10.71
N ILE A 29 26.96 -19.68 10.81
CA ILE A 29 25.93 -19.39 11.82
C ILE A 29 25.59 -20.67 12.58
N SER A 30 25.38 -20.57 13.90
CA SER A 30 24.92 -21.70 14.68
C SER A 30 23.52 -22.14 14.23
N LYS A 31 23.17 -23.41 14.46
CA LYS A 31 21.81 -23.92 14.18
C LYS A 31 20.75 -23.10 14.93
N GLU A 32 21.04 -22.73 16.17
CA GLU A 32 20.18 -21.89 17.02
C GLU A 32 20.02 -20.48 16.45
N GLU A 33 21.08 -19.84 15.96
CA GLU A 33 21.03 -18.53 15.32
C GLU A 33 20.26 -18.58 13.99
N LYS A 34 20.45 -19.63 13.19
CA LYS A 34 19.66 -19.89 11.97
C LYS A 34 18.18 -20.06 12.29
N GLU A 35 17.85 -20.82 13.33
CA GLU A 35 16.47 -20.98 13.78
C GLU A 35 15.89 -19.70 14.39
N ARG A 36 16.68 -18.93 15.15
CA ARG A 36 16.27 -17.62 15.69
C ARG A 36 15.97 -16.64 14.56
N ARG A 37 16.82 -16.56 13.53
CA ARG A 37 16.58 -15.75 12.33
C ARG A 37 15.32 -16.19 11.58
N LYS A 38 15.10 -17.50 11.41
CA LYS A 38 13.87 -18.05 10.82
C LYS A 38 12.63 -17.72 11.66
N ARG A 39 12.69 -17.91 12.98
CA ARG A 39 11.60 -17.57 13.92
C ARG A 39 11.31 -16.07 13.90
N PHE A 40 12.33 -15.22 13.89
CA PHE A 40 12.20 -13.77 13.77
C PHE A 40 11.57 -13.36 12.43
N THR A 41 11.99 -13.94 11.31
CA THR A 41 11.36 -13.67 10.00
C THR A 41 9.94 -14.20 9.89
N LEU A 42 9.61 -15.34 10.51
CA LEU A 42 8.26 -15.90 10.53
C LEU A 42 7.31 -15.13 11.47
N TYR A 43 7.82 -14.72 12.64
CA TYR A 43 7.08 -13.95 13.65
C TYR A 43 6.83 -12.51 13.19
N ASN A 44 7.80 -11.91 12.49
CA ASN A 44 7.66 -10.57 11.91
C ASN A 44 7.02 -10.56 10.51
N ARG A 45 6.58 -11.72 9.99
CA ARG A 45 5.88 -11.76 8.71
C ARG A 45 4.47 -11.21 8.94
N ASP A 46 4.20 -10.06 8.35
CA ASP A 46 2.87 -9.47 8.30
C ASP A 46 1.89 -10.47 7.66
N LYS A 47 0.98 -11.03 8.47
CA LYS A 47 0.03 -12.06 8.05
C LYS A 47 -1.20 -11.49 7.35
N ARG A 48 -1.37 -10.17 7.36
CA ARG A 48 -2.52 -9.51 6.73
C ARG A 48 -2.41 -9.63 5.21
N HIS A 49 -3.56 -9.73 4.54
CA HIS A 49 -3.60 -9.71 3.08
C HIS A 49 -3.54 -8.27 2.57
N PHE A 50 -2.51 -7.94 1.79
CA PHE A 50 -2.37 -6.62 1.17
C PHE A 50 -1.77 -6.73 -0.24
N SER A 51 -1.99 -5.67 -1.00
CA SER A 51 -1.26 -5.37 -2.23
C SER A 51 -0.38 -4.14 -1.99
N PHE A 52 0.59 -3.91 -2.85
CA PHE A 52 1.41 -2.71 -2.88
C PHE A 52 0.94 -1.81 -4.02
N GLY A 53 0.92 -0.51 -3.79
CA GLY A 53 0.79 0.51 -4.81
C GLY A 53 2.11 1.27 -4.96
N LYS A 54 2.52 1.52 -6.21
CA LYS A 54 3.69 2.33 -6.53
C LYS A 54 3.30 3.80 -6.54
N MET A 55 3.80 4.58 -5.60
CA MET A 55 3.30 5.93 -5.31
C MET A 55 3.36 6.88 -6.52
N GLU A 56 4.50 6.95 -7.21
CA GLU A 56 4.64 7.79 -8.41
C GLU A 56 3.68 7.37 -9.53
N ARG A 57 3.47 6.07 -9.70
CA ARG A 57 2.57 5.53 -10.73
C ARG A 57 1.11 5.78 -10.40
N ILE A 58 0.75 5.75 -9.11
CA ILE A 58 -0.56 6.18 -8.63
C ILE A 58 -0.77 7.66 -8.98
N LYS A 59 0.20 8.53 -8.67
CA LYS A 59 0.15 9.96 -8.97
C LYS A 59 -0.07 10.22 -10.46
N ASP A 60 0.71 9.58 -11.33
CA ASP A 60 0.60 9.70 -12.79
C ASP A 60 -0.78 9.30 -13.32
N VAL A 61 -1.30 8.16 -12.86
CA VAL A 61 -2.61 7.64 -13.31
C VAL A 61 -3.74 8.50 -12.78
N SER A 62 -3.62 8.99 -11.54
CA SER A 62 -4.62 9.84 -10.91
C SER A 62 -4.82 11.20 -11.57
N LEU A 63 -3.80 11.73 -12.25
CA LEU A 63 -3.89 12.97 -13.03
C LEU A 63 -4.64 12.77 -14.36
N LYS A 64 -4.68 11.53 -14.88
CA LYS A 64 -5.29 11.18 -16.18
C LYS A 64 -6.72 10.66 -16.07
N LEU A 65 -7.20 10.42 -14.85
CA LEU A 65 -8.52 9.88 -14.58
C LEU A 65 -9.35 10.87 -13.78
N ASP A 66 -10.67 10.85 -14.03
CA ASP A 66 -11.57 11.47 -13.07
C ASP A 66 -11.50 10.75 -11.71
N THR A 67 -11.87 11.48 -10.67
CA THR A 67 -11.82 10.99 -9.29
C THR A 67 -12.63 9.71 -9.11
N LYS A 68 -13.81 9.61 -9.72
CA LYS A 68 -14.67 8.42 -9.54
C LYS A 68 -13.98 7.16 -10.07
N LYS A 69 -13.29 7.26 -11.21
CA LYS A 69 -12.50 6.18 -11.81
C LYS A 69 -11.29 5.80 -10.97
N CYS A 70 -10.61 6.77 -10.35
CA CYS A 70 -9.57 6.48 -9.35
C CYS A 70 -10.10 5.59 -8.21
N GLY A 71 -11.31 5.89 -7.72
CA GLY A 71 -11.93 5.06 -6.67
C GLY A 71 -12.30 3.66 -7.12
N TYR A 72 -12.63 3.46 -8.40
CA TYR A 72 -12.83 2.11 -8.94
C TYR A 72 -11.52 1.32 -9.04
N ILE A 73 -10.36 1.95 -9.26
CA ILE A 73 -9.07 1.25 -9.12
C ILE A 73 -8.93 0.71 -7.69
N LEU A 74 -9.16 1.58 -6.70
CA LEU A 74 -9.08 1.20 -5.29
C LEU A 74 -10.03 0.04 -4.94
N LYS A 75 -11.24 0.00 -5.53
CA LYS A 75 -12.19 -1.12 -5.38
C LYS A 75 -11.70 -2.43 -6.00
N LEU A 76 -10.87 -2.40 -7.04
CA LEU A 76 -10.38 -3.61 -7.71
C LEU A 76 -9.24 -4.31 -6.96
N ILE A 77 -8.44 -3.56 -6.19
CA ILE A 77 -7.24 -4.07 -5.52
C ILE A 77 -7.51 -5.33 -4.65
N PRO A 78 -8.59 -5.42 -3.85
CA PRO A 78 -8.84 -6.59 -3.04
C PRO A 78 -9.11 -7.89 -3.83
N PHE A 79 -9.46 -7.78 -5.11
CA PHE A 79 -9.69 -8.93 -6.00
C PHE A 79 -8.42 -9.45 -6.66
N MET A 80 -7.28 -8.75 -6.50
CA MET A 80 -6.02 -9.20 -7.12
C MET A 80 -5.60 -10.58 -6.59
N GLU A 81 -5.17 -11.44 -7.50
CA GLU A 81 -4.46 -12.68 -7.26
C GLU A 81 -2.98 -12.41 -6.93
N TYR A 82 -2.41 -13.23 -6.05
CA TYR A 82 -1.02 -13.13 -5.67
C TYR A 82 -0.10 -13.52 -6.86
N GLY A 83 0.95 -12.74 -7.09
CA GLY A 83 1.98 -12.97 -8.10
C GLY A 83 1.59 -12.56 -9.52
N THR A 84 0.32 -12.71 -9.89
CA THR A 84 -0.14 -12.52 -11.28
C THR A 84 -0.85 -11.19 -11.53
N GLY A 85 -1.52 -10.64 -10.51
CA GLY A 85 -2.35 -9.44 -10.62
C GLY A 85 -3.71 -9.66 -11.29
N TYR A 86 -4.08 -10.90 -11.66
CA TYR A 86 -5.42 -11.21 -12.17
C TYR A 86 -6.49 -10.86 -11.14
N LEU A 87 -7.65 -10.44 -11.61
CA LEU A 87 -8.78 -10.14 -10.75
C LEU A 87 -9.63 -11.40 -10.59
N LEU A 88 -9.83 -11.84 -9.36
CA LEU A 88 -10.59 -13.04 -9.03
C LEU A 88 -11.96 -12.69 -8.46
N ARG A 89 -12.96 -13.45 -8.90
CA ARG A 89 -14.28 -13.52 -8.28
C ARG A 89 -14.20 -14.17 -6.90
N GLU A 90 -15.29 -14.10 -6.14
CA GLU A 90 -15.39 -14.74 -4.82
C GLU A 90 -15.23 -16.27 -4.88
N ASP A 91 -15.61 -16.90 -5.99
CA ASP A 91 -15.41 -18.33 -6.24
C ASP A 91 -13.99 -18.68 -6.73
N GLY A 92 -13.05 -17.73 -6.69
CA GLY A 92 -11.65 -17.90 -7.09
C GLY A 92 -11.42 -17.90 -8.59
N LYS A 93 -12.46 -17.82 -9.43
CA LYS A 93 -12.32 -17.79 -10.89
C LYS A 93 -11.89 -16.41 -11.37
N VAL A 94 -11.07 -16.36 -12.41
CA VAL A 94 -10.65 -15.10 -13.04
C VAL A 94 -11.86 -14.34 -13.58
N MET A 95 -11.90 -13.03 -13.36
CA MET A 95 -12.84 -12.11 -13.98
C MET A 95 -12.47 -11.95 -15.45
N ALA A 96 -13.05 -12.77 -16.32
CA ALA A 96 -12.76 -12.78 -17.75
C ALA A 96 -13.60 -11.75 -18.54
N THR A 97 -14.77 -11.36 -18.01
CA THR A 97 -15.70 -10.49 -18.74
C THR A 97 -15.88 -9.12 -18.09
N LYS A 98 -16.29 -8.12 -18.90
CA LYS A 98 -16.72 -6.81 -18.37
C LYS A 98 -17.84 -6.97 -17.34
N THR A 99 -18.72 -7.97 -17.50
CA THR A 99 -19.81 -8.26 -16.56
C THR A 99 -19.27 -8.73 -15.20
N ASP A 100 -18.24 -9.57 -15.15
CA ASP A 100 -17.59 -9.99 -13.89
C ASP A 100 -17.02 -8.77 -13.15
N LEU A 101 -16.30 -7.90 -13.87
CA LEU A 101 -15.81 -6.62 -13.31
C LEU A 101 -16.96 -5.75 -12.80
N GLY A 102 -18.05 -5.63 -13.57
CA GLY A 102 -19.22 -4.87 -13.16
C GLY A 102 -19.83 -5.37 -11.85
N LYS A 103 -19.88 -6.68 -11.64
CA LYS A 103 -20.33 -7.28 -10.37
C LYS A 103 -19.39 -6.92 -9.23
N GLY A 104 -18.07 -7.11 -9.39
CA GLY A 104 -17.08 -6.75 -8.38
C GLY A 104 -17.06 -5.26 -8.02
N LEU A 105 -17.33 -4.39 -9.01
CA LEU A 105 -17.39 -2.94 -8.83
C LEU A 105 -18.75 -2.43 -8.30
N GLY A 106 -19.78 -3.27 -8.29
CA GLY A 106 -21.16 -2.87 -7.95
C GLY A 106 -21.81 -1.98 -9.00
N VAL A 107 -21.43 -2.10 -10.28
CA VAL A 107 -21.94 -1.27 -11.39
C VAL A 107 -22.89 -2.07 -12.28
N LYS A 108 -24.19 -1.84 -12.09
CA LYS A 108 -25.26 -2.56 -12.81
C LYS A 108 -25.44 -2.06 -14.25
N LYS A 109 -25.40 -0.74 -14.47
CA LYS A 109 -25.65 -0.13 -15.79
C LYS A 109 -24.51 -0.44 -16.75
N VAL A 110 -24.84 -1.10 -17.87
CA VAL A 110 -23.87 -1.57 -18.88
C VAL A 110 -23.01 -0.43 -19.45
N SER A 111 -23.62 0.70 -19.81
CA SER A 111 -22.88 1.82 -20.39
C SER A 111 -21.88 2.43 -19.40
N SER A 112 -22.28 2.65 -18.15
CA SER A 112 -21.37 3.14 -17.11
C SER A 112 -20.23 2.17 -16.84
N ARG A 113 -20.52 0.87 -16.79
CA ARG A 113 -19.52 -0.18 -16.64
C ARG A 113 -18.49 -0.16 -17.77
N ASN A 114 -18.94 -0.10 -19.02
CA ASN A 114 -18.05 -0.04 -20.18
C ASN A 114 -17.17 1.21 -20.12
N GLN A 115 -17.76 2.39 -19.88
CA GLN A 115 -17.00 3.65 -19.76
C GLN A 115 -15.93 3.60 -18.67
N ILE A 116 -16.23 3.01 -17.50
CA ILE A 116 -15.24 2.84 -16.43
C ILE A 116 -14.10 1.93 -16.90
N ILE A 117 -14.42 0.74 -17.38
CA ILE A 117 -13.42 -0.26 -17.80
C ILE A 117 -12.54 0.29 -18.93
N ASP A 118 -13.13 0.95 -19.92
CA ASP A 118 -12.41 1.53 -21.05
C ASP A 118 -11.50 2.66 -20.57
N SER A 119 -11.96 3.52 -19.66
CA SER A 119 -11.10 4.58 -19.09
C SER A 119 -9.91 4.01 -18.31
N LEU A 120 -10.11 2.97 -17.50
CA LEU A 120 -9.03 2.32 -16.76
C LEU A 120 -8.04 1.61 -17.69
N SER A 121 -8.52 1.07 -18.81
CA SER A 121 -7.70 0.43 -19.83
C SER A 121 -6.86 1.45 -20.61
N ASN A 122 -7.46 2.59 -20.96
CA ASN A 122 -6.79 3.67 -21.69
C ASN A 122 -5.58 4.25 -20.94
N VAL A 123 -5.63 4.29 -19.60
CA VAL A 123 -4.48 4.72 -18.77
C VAL A 123 -3.59 3.55 -18.33
N SER A 124 -3.79 2.36 -18.91
CA SER A 124 -3.06 1.13 -18.58
C SER A 124 -3.11 0.74 -17.11
N ALA A 125 -4.17 1.12 -16.37
CA ALA A 125 -4.39 0.65 -15.00
C ALA A 125 -4.97 -0.78 -15.00
N LEU A 126 -5.80 -1.09 -15.99
CA LEU A 126 -6.43 -2.39 -16.21
C LEU A 126 -5.98 -2.96 -17.56
N LYS A 127 -5.66 -4.26 -17.60
CA LYS A 127 -5.28 -4.97 -18.82
C LYS A 127 -6.17 -6.21 -18.99
N LEU A 128 -6.52 -6.54 -20.22
CA LEU A 128 -7.18 -7.78 -20.59
C LEU A 128 -6.19 -8.63 -21.38
N ASP A 129 -6.04 -9.90 -21.01
CA ASP A 129 -5.34 -10.90 -21.80
C ASP A 129 -6.22 -12.16 -21.98
N GLU A 130 -5.64 -13.23 -22.50
CA GLU A 130 -6.32 -14.49 -22.79
C GLU A 130 -7.02 -15.11 -21.57
N LYS A 131 -6.50 -14.91 -20.36
CA LYS A 131 -7.09 -15.47 -19.12
C LYS A 131 -8.16 -14.56 -18.54
N GLY A 132 -8.01 -13.25 -18.70
CA GLY A 132 -8.98 -12.26 -18.25
C GLY A 132 -8.37 -10.94 -17.82
N TYR A 133 -9.08 -10.22 -16.95
CA TYR A 133 -8.67 -8.91 -16.50
C TYR A 133 -7.64 -8.97 -15.36
N LYS A 134 -6.62 -8.12 -15.44
CA LYS A 134 -5.60 -7.93 -14.40
C LYS A 134 -5.31 -6.45 -14.17
N LEU A 135 -5.00 -6.09 -12.93
CA LEU A 135 -4.42 -4.78 -12.65
C LEU A 135 -2.96 -4.76 -13.11
N ASN A 136 -2.51 -3.62 -13.64
CA ASN A 136 -1.16 -3.50 -14.17
C ASN A 136 -0.11 -3.60 -13.03
N PRO A 137 0.85 -4.54 -13.08
CA PRO A 137 1.93 -4.65 -12.08
C PRO A 137 2.86 -3.44 -12.01
N ASP A 138 2.84 -2.57 -13.03
CA ASP A 138 3.52 -1.28 -12.97
C ASP A 138 2.81 -0.28 -12.04
N LEU A 139 1.57 -0.56 -11.65
CA LEU A 139 0.77 0.29 -10.76
C LEU A 139 0.55 -0.39 -9.41
N HIS A 140 0.06 -1.63 -9.41
CA HIS A 140 -0.23 -2.41 -8.21
C HIS A 140 0.33 -3.83 -8.29
N ILE A 141 0.99 -4.26 -7.21
CA ILE A 141 1.59 -5.58 -7.08
C ILE A 141 1.01 -6.27 -5.85
N LYS A 142 0.45 -7.47 -6.01
CA LYS A 142 0.15 -8.35 -4.88
C LYS A 142 1.16 -9.47 -4.88
N GLY A 143 2.20 -9.38 -4.06
CA GLY A 143 3.36 -10.25 -4.21
C GLY A 143 4.50 -9.89 -3.28
N ALA A 144 5.62 -10.59 -3.44
CA ALA A 144 6.87 -10.22 -2.78
C ALA A 144 7.52 -9.03 -3.51
N VAL A 145 7.59 -7.87 -2.85
CA VAL A 145 8.29 -6.69 -3.33
C VAL A 145 8.80 -5.89 -2.13
N ASN A 146 9.89 -5.14 -2.32
CA ASN A 146 10.46 -4.24 -1.33
C ASN A 146 10.73 -2.89 -1.99
N GLY A 147 10.59 -1.81 -1.25
CA GLY A 147 10.83 -0.45 -1.72
C GLY A 147 10.22 0.57 -0.78
N LYS A 148 10.87 1.73 -0.62
CA LYS A 148 10.31 2.83 0.18
C LYS A 148 9.18 3.51 -0.59
N GLU A 149 9.20 3.51 -1.92
CA GLU A 149 8.22 4.06 -2.87
C GLU A 149 6.87 3.32 -2.95
N LEU A 150 6.66 2.36 -2.04
CA LEU A 150 5.47 1.53 -2.00
C LEU A 150 4.58 1.90 -0.81
N ILE A 151 3.29 1.71 -1.01
CA ILE A 151 2.28 1.75 0.04
C ILE A 151 1.49 0.46 0.04
N LYS A 152 1.33 -0.17 1.21
CA LYS A 152 0.46 -1.34 1.38
C LYS A 152 -1.00 -0.89 1.37
N LEU A 153 -1.86 -1.67 0.75
CA LEU A 153 -3.31 -1.53 0.77
C LEU A 153 -3.92 -2.84 1.26
N PHE A 154 -4.48 -2.83 2.48
CA PHE A 154 -4.96 -4.05 3.14
C PHE A 154 -6.31 -4.50 2.58
N SER A 155 -6.35 -5.67 1.96
CA SER A 155 -7.49 -6.13 1.16
C SER A 155 -8.79 -6.25 1.99
N THR A 156 -8.70 -6.77 3.22
CA THR A 156 -9.88 -6.99 4.08
C THR A 156 -10.54 -5.68 4.49
N THR A 157 -9.77 -4.76 5.06
CA THR A 157 -10.26 -3.44 5.50
C THR A 157 -10.63 -2.57 4.31
N LEU A 158 -9.95 -2.71 3.17
CA LEU A 158 -10.29 -2.00 1.93
C LEU A 158 -11.61 -2.45 1.31
N LYS A 159 -11.98 -3.74 1.40
CA LYS A 159 -13.33 -4.22 1.03
C LYS A 159 -14.40 -3.56 1.89
N LYS A 160 -14.18 -3.49 3.21
CA LYS A 160 -15.09 -2.80 4.15
C LYS A 160 -15.23 -1.31 3.80
N LEU A 161 -14.10 -0.61 3.62
CA LEU A 161 -14.07 0.79 3.21
C LEU A 161 -14.84 1.04 1.91
N SER A 162 -14.76 0.10 0.95
CA SER A 162 -15.44 0.18 -0.35
C SER A 162 -16.96 0.11 -0.27
N ASN A 163 -17.51 -0.35 0.86
CA ASN A 163 -18.93 -0.36 1.16
C ASN A 163 -19.36 0.92 1.89
N ASP A 164 -18.48 1.53 2.69
CA ASP A 164 -18.77 2.73 3.48
C ASP A 164 -18.68 4.04 2.65
N LEU A 165 -17.88 4.01 1.58
CA LEU A 165 -17.59 5.17 0.75
C LEU A 165 -18.10 5.03 -0.68
N GLN A 166 -18.56 6.16 -1.23
CA GLN A 166 -18.89 6.25 -2.64
C GLN A 166 -17.61 6.22 -3.50
N PRO A 167 -17.68 5.78 -4.77
CA PRO A 167 -16.50 5.70 -5.63
C PRO A 167 -15.71 7.01 -5.75
N ALA A 168 -16.37 8.18 -5.78
CA ALA A 168 -15.66 9.46 -5.78
C ALA A 168 -14.84 9.68 -4.48
N GLN A 169 -15.40 9.31 -3.32
CA GLN A 169 -14.70 9.43 -2.02
C GLN A 169 -13.51 8.47 -1.93
N LEU A 170 -13.65 7.25 -2.45
CA LEU A 170 -12.54 6.31 -2.61
C LEU A 170 -11.46 6.88 -3.53
N GLY A 171 -11.88 7.62 -4.57
CA GLY A 171 -10.97 8.30 -5.48
C GLY A 171 -10.15 9.41 -4.82
N TYR A 172 -10.76 10.17 -3.91
CA TYR A 172 -10.01 11.15 -3.11
C TYR A 172 -8.94 10.47 -2.27
N LEU A 173 -9.27 9.36 -1.59
CA LEU A 173 -8.28 8.59 -0.83
C LEU A 173 -7.16 8.05 -1.72
N TYR A 174 -7.52 7.50 -2.88
CA TYR A 174 -6.54 6.98 -3.85
C TYR A 174 -5.56 8.08 -4.31
N LYS A 175 -6.06 9.29 -4.58
CA LYS A 175 -5.25 10.46 -4.94
C LYS A 175 -4.32 10.95 -3.83
N LEU A 176 -4.65 10.68 -2.57
CA LEU A 176 -3.82 11.05 -1.41
C LEU A 176 -2.72 10.04 -1.10
N LEU A 177 -2.81 8.80 -1.61
CA LEU A 177 -1.80 7.76 -1.32
C LEU A 177 -0.35 8.17 -1.65
N PRO A 178 -0.05 8.88 -2.75
CA PRO A 178 1.30 9.33 -3.06
C PRO A 178 1.87 10.35 -2.07
N PHE A 179 1.06 10.88 -1.16
CA PHE A 179 1.46 11.90 -0.19
C PHE A 179 1.60 11.35 1.23
N VAL A 180 1.44 10.04 1.42
CA VAL A 180 1.56 9.41 2.74
C VAL A 180 3.04 9.26 3.07
N HIS A 181 3.50 9.83 4.19
CA HIS A 181 4.87 9.79 4.68
C HIS A 181 5.32 8.38 5.06
N TYR A 182 6.58 8.04 4.78
CA TYR A 182 7.09 6.67 4.98
C TYR A 182 7.11 6.26 6.46
N GLU A 183 7.62 7.13 7.34
CA GLU A 183 7.80 6.76 8.76
C GLU A 183 6.54 6.96 9.60
N THR A 184 5.80 8.04 9.33
CA THR A 184 4.76 8.55 10.23
C THR A 184 3.34 8.32 9.72
N ASN A 185 3.18 7.88 8.47
CA ASN A 185 1.88 7.72 7.81
C ASN A 185 1.05 9.04 7.75
N LEU A 186 1.72 10.19 7.92
CA LEU A 186 1.19 11.55 7.79
C LEU A 186 1.01 11.93 6.31
N ILE A 187 0.01 12.73 5.97
CA ILE A 187 -0.13 13.30 4.62
C ILE A 187 0.76 14.55 4.51
N CYS A 188 1.73 14.52 3.59
CA CYS A 188 2.76 15.55 3.41
C CYS A 188 3.19 15.67 1.93
N ILE A 189 3.81 16.79 1.57
CA ILE A 189 4.27 17.06 0.20
C ILE A 189 5.56 16.31 -0.14
N ASN A 190 6.39 16.04 0.87
CA ASN A 190 7.66 15.33 0.79
C ASN A 190 7.59 13.97 1.53
N PRO A 191 6.84 12.98 0.99
CA PRO A 191 6.57 11.71 1.66
C PRO A 191 7.80 10.84 1.92
N HIS A 192 8.94 11.18 1.33
CA HIS A 192 10.21 10.46 1.46
C HIS A 192 11.24 11.17 2.36
N GLU A 193 10.87 12.30 2.97
CA GLU A 193 11.75 13.04 3.88
C GLU A 193 12.17 12.14 5.05
N GLU A 194 13.46 12.14 5.38
CA GLU A 194 13.98 11.33 6.48
C GLU A 194 14.14 12.16 7.75
N GLU A 195 14.38 13.47 7.61
CA GLU A 195 14.51 14.41 8.71
C GLU A 195 13.13 14.87 9.18
N THR A 196 12.71 14.42 10.37
CA THR A 196 11.35 14.66 10.89
C THR A 196 10.97 16.14 10.98
N GLU A 197 11.93 17.02 11.25
CA GLU A 197 11.75 18.47 11.34
C GLU A 197 11.50 19.14 9.97
N LYS A 198 11.90 18.47 8.88
CA LYS A 198 11.72 18.95 7.50
C LYS A 198 10.45 18.40 6.84
N ILE A 199 9.65 17.60 7.56
CA ILE A 199 8.40 17.07 7.00
C ILE A 199 7.40 18.21 6.82
N GLU A 200 7.03 18.46 5.56
CA GLU A 200 6.11 19.51 5.16
C GLU A 200 4.69 18.92 5.01
N TYR A 201 3.91 19.01 6.08
CA TYR A 201 2.57 18.43 6.13
C TYR A 201 1.57 19.18 5.23
N LEU A 202 0.63 18.44 4.65
CA LEU A 202 -0.43 19.04 3.84
C LEU A 202 -1.59 19.43 4.75
N ASN A 203 -1.80 20.73 4.90
CA ASN A 203 -2.98 21.26 5.56
C ASN A 203 -4.24 21.04 4.70
N GLN A 204 -5.40 21.37 5.27
CA GLN A 204 -6.68 21.19 4.58
C GLN A 204 -6.75 21.92 3.23
N LYS A 205 -6.24 23.15 3.13
CA LYS A 205 -6.27 23.93 1.90
C LYS A 205 -5.46 23.24 0.79
N ALA A 206 -4.25 22.76 1.11
CA ALA A 206 -3.41 22.04 0.16
C ALA A 206 -4.04 20.71 -0.26
N ILE A 207 -4.70 19.98 0.66
CA ILE A 207 -5.46 18.77 0.32
C ILE A 207 -6.58 19.09 -0.67
N ILE A 208 -7.31 20.20 -0.47
CA ILE A 208 -8.40 20.63 -1.36
C ILE A 208 -7.88 20.89 -2.77
N GLU A 209 -6.77 21.61 -2.88
CA GLU A 209 -6.10 21.90 -4.15
C GLU A 209 -5.66 20.62 -4.87
N ILE A 210 -5.03 19.67 -4.15
CA ILE A 210 -4.62 18.37 -4.69
C ILE A 210 -5.82 17.55 -5.19
N LEU A 211 -6.92 17.57 -4.44
CA LEU A 211 -8.12 16.79 -4.79
C LEU A 211 -8.92 17.44 -5.93
N GLY A 212 -8.76 18.74 -6.16
CA GLY A 212 -9.47 19.50 -7.19
C GLY A 212 -10.98 19.57 -6.92
N ILE A 213 -11.37 19.75 -5.66
CA ILE A 213 -12.77 19.80 -5.21
C ILE A 213 -13.07 21.11 -4.49
N ASP A 214 -14.35 21.46 -4.36
CA ASP A 214 -14.73 22.65 -3.60
C ASP A 214 -14.54 22.44 -2.09
N ASN A 215 -14.42 23.56 -1.38
CA ASN A 215 -14.22 23.57 0.07
C ASN A 215 -15.33 22.85 0.82
N THR A 216 -16.59 22.94 0.37
CA THR A 216 -17.74 22.36 1.08
C THR A 216 -17.69 20.83 1.00
N ASP A 217 -17.44 20.27 -0.17
CA ASP A 217 -17.35 18.82 -0.36
C ASP A 217 -16.08 18.23 0.26
N ALA A 218 -14.96 18.96 0.24
CA ALA A 218 -13.77 18.56 0.98
C ALA A 218 -14.00 18.50 2.49
N ASN A 219 -14.64 19.52 3.07
CA ASN A 219 -15.00 19.54 4.49
C ASN A 219 -15.87 18.34 4.85
N LYS A 220 -16.90 18.04 4.04
CA LYS A 220 -17.75 16.85 4.24
C LYS A 220 -16.94 15.56 4.16
N PHE A 221 -16.05 15.45 3.18
CA PHE A 221 -15.20 14.28 2.98
C PHE A 221 -14.22 14.06 4.15
N LEU A 222 -13.48 15.08 4.57
CA LEU A 222 -12.52 15.01 5.68
C LEU A 222 -13.23 14.70 7.00
N ARG A 223 -14.37 15.36 7.28
CA ARG A 223 -15.19 15.07 8.46
C ARG A 223 -15.70 13.63 8.45
N LYS A 224 -16.14 13.12 7.30
CA LYS A 224 -16.55 11.71 7.16
C LYS A 224 -15.37 10.77 7.39
N CYS A 225 -14.20 11.07 6.85
CA CYS A 225 -12.99 10.28 7.05
C CYS A 225 -12.58 10.23 8.52
N HIS A 226 -12.61 11.37 9.21
CA HIS A 226 -12.35 11.43 10.64
C HIS A 226 -13.36 10.60 11.44
N LYS A 227 -14.65 10.83 11.24
CA LYS A 227 -15.73 10.11 11.95
C LYS A 227 -15.66 8.59 11.75
N ASN A 228 -15.27 8.15 10.55
CA ASN A 228 -15.19 6.73 10.22
C ASN A 228 -13.82 6.11 10.56
N GLY A 229 -12.90 6.85 11.18
CA GLY A 229 -11.57 6.35 11.55
C GLY A 229 -10.68 6.01 10.34
N ILE A 230 -10.86 6.71 9.22
CA ILE A 230 -10.04 6.59 7.99
C ILE A 230 -8.83 7.52 8.08
N LEU A 231 -9.08 8.75 8.54
CA LEU A 231 -8.06 9.75 8.82
C LEU A 231 -8.12 10.13 10.29
N PHE A 232 -6.96 10.36 10.90
CA PHE A 232 -6.87 10.99 12.21
C PHE A 232 -6.43 12.43 12.02
N GLU A 233 -7.06 13.35 12.73
CA GLU A 233 -6.73 14.76 12.69
C GLU A 233 -5.94 15.13 13.94
N GLY A 234 -4.66 15.44 13.75
CA GLY A 234 -3.79 15.96 14.81
C GLY A 234 -3.81 17.49 14.82
N SER A 235 -4.03 18.06 16.00
CA SER A 235 -3.87 19.50 16.23
C SER A 235 -2.39 19.87 16.30
N THR A 236 -2.00 21.01 15.73
CA THR A 236 -0.72 21.65 16.04
C THR A 236 -0.87 22.68 17.15
N MET A 237 0.21 23.39 17.51
CA MET A 237 0.12 24.53 18.45
C MET A 237 -0.82 25.62 17.91
N ASP A 238 -0.86 25.81 16.58
CA ASP A 238 -1.93 26.56 15.94
C ASP A 238 -3.12 25.63 15.67
N ARG A 239 -4.23 25.87 16.37
CA ARG A 239 -5.49 25.11 16.19
C ARG A 239 -6.09 25.26 14.78
N ARG A 240 -5.65 26.24 14.01
CA ARG A 240 -6.05 26.43 12.60
C ARG A 240 -5.26 25.53 11.65
N GLU A 241 -4.11 25.04 12.08
CA GLU A 241 -3.28 24.11 11.33
C GLU A 241 -3.53 22.67 11.80
N ARG A 242 -3.99 21.84 10.84
CA ARG A 242 -4.38 20.45 11.07
C ARG A 242 -3.41 19.53 10.32
N LYS A 243 -2.95 18.49 11.01
CA LYS A 243 -2.19 17.38 10.44
C LYS A 243 -3.11 16.19 10.21
N TYR A 244 -2.98 15.52 9.07
CA TYR A 244 -3.81 14.37 8.73
C TYR A 244 -2.98 13.10 8.65
N TYR A 245 -3.30 12.11 9.47
CA TYR A 245 -2.67 10.80 9.45
C TYR A 245 -3.61 9.81 8.80
N VAL A 246 -3.06 8.88 8.04
CA VAL A 246 -3.82 7.82 7.38
C VAL A 246 -3.84 6.58 8.27
N ASN A 247 -5.02 5.96 8.41
CA ASN A 247 -5.15 4.75 9.21
C ASN A 247 -4.21 3.63 8.69
N PRO A 248 -3.27 3.15 9.52
CA PRO A 248 -2.27 2.13 9.12
C PRO A 248 -2.88 0.76 8.83
N TYR A 249 -4.14 0.53 9.18
CA TYR A 249 -4.86 -0.71 8.87
C TYR A 249 -5.59 -0.64 7.53
N LEU A 250 -5.67 0.54 6.91
CA LEU A 250 -6.12 0.71 5.53
C LEU A 250 -4.92 0.81 4.60
N PHE A 251 -4.00 1.73 4.91
CA PHE A 251 -2.83 2.03 4.09
C PHE A 251 -1.59 2.23 4.96
N PHE A 252 -0.47 1.57 4.63
CA PHE A 252 0.73 1.63 5.45
C PHE A 252 2.01 1.46 4.64
N ARG A 253 3.06 2.22 4.94
CA ARG A 253 4.31 2.17 4.16
C ARG A 253 5.35 1.23 4.73
N LYS A 254 5.47 1.15 6.06
CA LYS A 254 6.53 0.35 6.70
C LYS A 254 6.27 -1.15 6.62
N LYS A 255 7.36 -1.91 6.82
CA LYS A 255 7.31 -3.34 7.10
C LYS A 255 6.69 -3.58 8.48
N GLY A 256 6.04 -4.72 8.65
CA GLY A 256 5.39 -5.09 9.91
C GLY A 256 4.15 -4.22 10.23
N TYR A 257 4.04 -3.87 11.52
CA TYR A 257 2.88 -3.23 12.13
C TYR A 257 3.19 -1.76 12.49
N PRO A 258 2.17 -0.89 12.57
CA PRO A 258 2.33 0.46 13.11
C PRO A 258 2.87 0.44 14.55
N ASP A 259 3.52 1.53 14.97
CA ASP A 259 3.90 1.71 16.38
C ASP A 259 2.67 2.04 17.26
N LYS A 260 2.85 1.96 18.58
CA LYS A 260 1.77 2.16 19.56
C LYS A 260 1.13 3.55 19.48
N THR A 261 1.89 4.57 19.08
CA THR A 261 1.39 5.94 18.96
C THR A 261 0.46 6.06 17.76
N LEU A 262 0.84 5.51 16.61
CA LEU A 262 -0.03 5.48 15.43
C LEU A 262 -1.22 4.53 15.64
N GLU A 263 -1.05 3.41 16.34
CA GLU A 263 -2.16 2.53 16.74
C GLU A 263 -3.19 3.27 17.62
N SER A 264 -2.74 4.02 18.62
CA SER A 264 -3.64 4.69 19.55
C SER A 264 -4.49 5.77 18.89
N MET A 265 -3.97 6.44 17.85
CA MET A 265 -4.74 7.41 17.04
C MET A 265 -5.98 6.78 16.39
N PHE A 266 -5.95 5.48 16.12
CA PHE A 266 -7.03 4.75 15.43
C PHE A 266 -7.65 3.65 16.29
N ALA A 267 -7.48 3.69 17.62
CA ALA A 267 -7.97 2.65 18.52
C ALA A 267 -9.50 2.44 18.46
N SER A 268 -10.26 3.50 18.15
CA SER A 268 -11.72 3.46 17.99
C SER A 268 -12.16 3.24 16.53
N SER A 269 -11.22 3.14 15.59
CA SER A 269 -11.53 2.95 14.18
C SER A 269 -12.16 1.57 13.96
N PRO A 270 -13.20 1.44 13.12
CA PRO A 270 -13.78 0.15 12.79
C PRO A 270 -12.88 -0.69 11.86
N TYR A 271 -11.73 -0.16 11.44
CA TYR A 271 -10.74 -0.85 10.61
C TYR A 271 -9.58 -1.30 11.49
N HIS A 272 -9.69 -2.53 11.97
CA HIS A 272 -8.65 -3.22 12.74
C HIS A 272 -8.25 -4.50 11.97
N PRO A 273 -7.03 -5.03 12.21
CA PRO A 273 -6.55 -6.28 11.62
C PRO A 273 -7.49 -7.47 11.80
#